data_AF-A0A5C3Q3J6-F1
#
_entry.id   AF-A0A5C3Q3J6-F1
#
_cell.length_a   1.000
_cell.length_b   1.000
_cell.length_c   1.000
_cell.angle_alpha   90.00
_cell.angle_beta   90.00
_cell.angle_gamma   90.00
#
_symmetry.space_group_name_H-M   'P 1'
#
loop_
_entity.id
_entity.type
_entity.pdbx_description
1 polymer ?
#
loop_
_entity_poly.entity_id
_entity_poly.type
_entity_poly.pdbx_seq_one_letter_code
_entity_poly.pdbx_strand_id
1 'polypeptide(L)'
;MDFVLFFLPPTPHFLPHKYATHQGIIYDKAEYVRLAREIASHNRLLETSTPLPEDTDTPKEENRALQQRAALGLLPGQIQEGVYLAFSANHLPALANRMRELNPGGPRRVIFENLVQILSLLPGPERNPYFRRFLRSNTHIQGIPSDIALYSSGGPSLSIKAPGDVFALISTMLEWCDPALSFDHKAAAAPHPRQSLRSRMGELIAPENKRYLVLFSKYNQAEIRRVHKLLTECERAVGPECFDNIREGLEKRHREDICPMPCGSEVSMQCSKCKLVAYCGRQCQMKHWNDGHKFRCFLAHNLK
;
A
#
# COMPACT_ATOMS: atom_id res chain seq x y z
N MET A 1 -24.14 -12.50 -12.99
CA MET A 1 -23.12 -12.08 -12.00
C MET A 1 -23.60 -10.76 -11.43
N ASP A 2 -24.30 -10.80 -10.30
CA ASP A 2 -24.77 -9.58 -9.64
C ASP A 2 -23.56 -8.92 -8.96
N PHE A 3 -22.95 -7.96 -9.65
CA PHE A 3 -22.03 -7.02 -9.01
C PHE A 3 -22.84 -6.22 -8.01
N VAL A 4 -22.77 -6.64 -6.74
CA VAL A 4 -23.21 -5.83 -5.60
C VAL A 4 -22.46 -4.50 -5.72
N LEU A 5 -23.18 -3.47 -6.17
CA LEU A 5 -22.75 -2.09 -6.12
C LEU A 5 -22.59 -1.74 -4.65
N PHE A 6 -21.36 -1.92 -4.14
CA PHE A 6 -20.99 -1.38 -2.84
C PHE A 6 -21.10 0.14 -2.95
N PHE A 7 -22.22 0.69 -2.48
CA PHE A 7 -22.34 2.10 -2.14
C PHE A 7 -21.27 2.40 -1.09
N LEU A 8 -20.16 2.97 -1.54
CA LEU A 8 -19.18 3.49 -0.62
C LEU A 8 -19.77 4.72 0.06
N PRO A 9 -19.55 4.89 1.38
CA PRO A 9 -19.94 6.11 2.07
C PRO A 9 -19.30 7.33 1.37
N PRO A 10 -19.94 8.51 1.45
CA PRO A 10 -19.35 9.74 0.92
C PRO A 10 -17.91 9.87 1.40
N THR A 11 -17.00 10.26 0.50
CA THR A 11 -15.60 10.53 0.85
C THR A 11 -15.59 11.39 2.11
N PRO A 12 -14.98 10.93 3.22
CA PRO A 12 -15.04 11.64 4.48
C PRO A 12 -14.60 13.07 4.23
N HIS A 13 -15.47 14.03 4.56
CA HIS A 13 -15.12 15.44 4.54
C HIS A 13 -13.95 15.62 5.51
N PHE A 14 -12.74 15.66 4.98
CA PHE A 14 -11.55 15.93 5.76
C PHE A 14 -11.69 17.35 6.30
N LEU A 15 -11.82 17.48 7.61
CA LEU A 15 -11.76 18.77 8.28
C LEU A 15 -10.43 19.44 7.89
N PRO A 16 -10.45 20.69 7.40
CA PRO A 16 -9.25 21.43 7.03
C PRO A 16 -8.49 21.82 8.31
N HIS A 17 -7.86 20.86 8.97
CA HIS A 17 -6.98 21.14 10.09
C HIS A 17 -5.67 21.68 9.53
N LYS A 18 -5.48 22.99 9.70
CA LYS A 18 -4.25 23.70 9.31
C LYS A 18 -3.01 23.10 9.96
N TYR A 19 -3.14 22.40 11.10
CA TYR A 19 -2.10 21.61 11.75
C TYR A 19 -2.77 20.52 12.61
N ALA A 20 -2.14 19.35 12.70
CA ALA A 20 -2.52 18.37 13.72
C ALA A 20 -1.62 18.61 14.94
N THR A 21 -2.21 18.72 16.13
CA THR A 21 -1.46 18.80 17.38
C THR A 21 -1.65 17.52 18.17
N HIS A 22 -0.56 16.99 18.71
CA HIS A 22 -0.61 15.86 19.62
C HIS A 22 0.46 16.05 20.69
N GLN A 23 0.06 16.04 21.96
CA GLN A 23 0.95 16.26 23.10
C GLN A 23 1.77 17.56 23.01
N GLY A 24 1.16 18.64 22.48
CA GLY A 24 1.83 19.94 22.31
C GLY A 24 2.77 20.05 21.10
N ILE A 25 2.99 18.96 20.35
CA ILE A 25 3.78 18.98 19.13
C ILE A 25 2.87 19.36 17.95
N ILE A 26 3.31 20.34 17.15
CA ILE A 26 2.67 20.73 15.89
C ILE A 26 3.23 19.83 14.80
N TYR A 27 2.37 19.01 14.20
CA TYR A 27 2.73 18.18 13.06
C TYR A 27 2.45 18.94 11.77
N ASP A 28 3.53 19.39 11.16
CA ASP A 28 3.52 20.00 9.84
C ASP A 28 4.19 19.07 8.82
N LYS A 29 4.37 19.62 7.61
CA LYS A 29 4.99 18.86 6.52
C LYS A 29 6.44 18.47 6.82
N ALA A 30 7.22 19.33 7.45
CA ALA A 30 8.62 19.04 7.76
C ALA A 30 8.71 17.89 8.76
N GLU A 31 7.81 17.89 9.74
CA GLU A 31 7.73 16.82 10.74
C GLU A 31 7.30 15.48 10.12
N TYR A 32 6.33 15.48 9.18
CA TYR A 32 5.98 14.27 8.43
C TYR A 32 7.16 13.70 7.65
N VAL A 33 7.95 14.56 6.99
CA VAL A 33 9.16 14.14 6.26
C VAL A 33 10.23 13.62 7.21
N ARG A 34 10.43 14.26 8.37
CA ARG A 34 11.38 13.81 9.39
C ARG A 34 11.05 12.40 9.87
N LEU A 35 9.81 12.17 10.28
CA LEU A 35 9.33 10.86 10.74
C LEU A 35 9.39 9.80 9.63
N ALA A 36 9.00 10.14 8.40
CA ALA A 36 9.11 9.24 7.26
C ALA A 36 10.58 8.84 6.98
N ARG A 37 11.50 9.80 7.06
CA ARG A 37 12.94 9.55 6.92
C ARG A 37 13.48 8.69 8.07
N GLU A 38 12.96 8.83 9.28
CA GLU A 38 13.30 7.93 10.39
C GLU A 38 12.85 6.50 10.09
N ILE A 39 11.61 6.27 9.65
CA ILE A 39 11.16 4.93 9.22
C ILE A 39 12.11 4.38 8.15
N ALA A 40 12.43 5.18 7.12
CA ALA A 40 13.33 4.76 6.05
C ALA A 40 14.75 4.42 6.55
N SER A 41 15.31 5.24 7.45
CA SER A 41 16.63 5.03 8.05
C SER A 41 16.70 3.71 8.82
N HIS A 42 15.70 3.44 9.67
CA HIS A 42 15.66 2.22 10.48
C HIS A 42 15.47 0.95 9.66
N ASN A 43 14.94 1.08 8.45
CA ASN A 43 14.79 -0.01 7.49
C ASN A 43 15.88 0.02 6.40
N ARG A 44 16.95 0.81 6.61
CA ARG A 44 18.12 0.92 5.72
C ARG A 44 17.73 1.26 4.26
N LEU A 45 16.71 2.08 4.09
CA LEU A 45 16.21 2.53 2.78
C LEU A 45 16.85 3.84 2.30
N LEU A 46 17.73 4.44 3.11
CA LEU A 46 18.48 5.64 2.72
C LEU A 46 19.76 5.23 2.01
N GLU A 47 20.20 5.99 1.00
CA GLU A 47 21.44 5.75 0.26
C GLU A 47 22.69 5.70 1.16
N THR A 48 22.65 6.42 2.30
CA THR A 48 23.72 6.43 3.30
C THR A 48 23.72 5.22 4.23
N SER A 49 22.78 4.28 4.07
CA SER A 49 22.66 3.14 4.96
C SER A 49 23.71 2.09 4.63
N THR A 50 24.42 1.59 5.63
CA THR A 50 25.34 0.47 5.42
C THR A 50 24.56 -0.80 5.07
N PRO A 51 25.02 -1.61 4.10
CA PRO A 51 24.45 -2.93 3.87
C PRO A 51 24.57 -3.80 5.13
N LEU A 52 23.62 -4.69 5.34
CA LEU A 52 23.74 -5.70 6.39
C LEU A 52 24.76 -6.76 5.98
N PRO A 53 25.61 -7.25 6.90
CA PRO A 53 26.44 -8.43 6.67
C PRO A 53 25.58 -9.64 6.33
N GLU A 54 26.08 -10.55 5.50
CA GLU A 54 25.34 -11.74 5.01
C GLU A 54 24.78 -12.59 6.16
N ASP A 55 25.53 -12.71 7.27
CA ASP A 55 25.21 -13.59 8.40
C ASP A 55 24.47 -12.90 9.57
N THR A 56 23.97 -11.68 9.38
CA THR A 56 23.34 -10.92 10.48
C THR A 56 21.87 -11.29 10.64
N ASP A 57 21.60 -12.30 11.46
CA ASP A 57 20.29 -12.52 12.08
C ASP A 57 20.20 -11.61 13.31
N THR A 58 19.55 -10.45 13.21
CA THR A 58 19.45 -9.52 14.36
C THR A 58 18.04 -9.36 14.93
N PRO A 59 17.74 -10.08 16.03
CA PRO A 59 16.63 -9.79 16.93
C PRO A 59 16.65 -8.37 17.52
N LYS A 60 17.84 -7.75 17.64
CA LYS A 60 17.98 -6.39 18.18
C LYS A 60 17.49 -5.31 17.21
N GLU A 61 17.76 -5.46 15.91
CA GLU A 61 17.26 -4.53 14.90
C GLU A 61 15.76 -4.71 14.67
N GLU A 62 15.29 -5.96 14.70
CA GLU A 62 13.87 -6.32 14.64
C GLU A 62 13.05 -5.64 15.74
N ASN A 63 13.56 -5.64 16.98
CA ASN A 63 12.91 -4.95 18.09
C ASN A 63 12.77 -3.44 17.86
N ARG A 64 13.73 -2.78 17.19
CA ARG A 64 13.69 -1.33 16.97
C ARG A 64 12.65 -0.94 15.92
N ALA A 65 12.56 -1.69 14.82
CA ALA A 65 11.52 -1.48 13.81
C ALA A 65 10.10 -1.71 14.38
N LEU A 66 9.93 -2.76 15.18
CA LEU A 66 8.67 -3.05 15.87
C LEU A 66 8.29 -1.97 16.88
N GLN A 67 9.25 -1.45 17.66
CA GLN A 67 9.03 -0.35 18.60
C GLN A 67 8.58 0.93 17.90
N GLN A 68 9.15 1.25 16.74
CA GLN A 68 8.73 2.44 15.99
C GLN A 68 7.34 2.31 15.39
N ARG A 69 7.01 1.13 14.86
CA ARG A 69 5.65 0.85 14.41
C ARG A 69 4.65 0.98 15.55
N ALA A 70 4.98 0.46 16.73
CA ALA A 70 4.17 0.63 17.92
C ALA A 70 4.02 2.12 18.28
N ALA A 71 5.10 2.91 18.21
CA ALA A 71 5.07 4.34 18.49
C ALA A 71 4.20 5.13 17.48
N LEU A 72 4.31 4.85 16.18
CA LEU A 72 3.47 5.48 15.15
C LEU A 72 2.00 5.11 15.31
N GLY A 73 1.71 3.88 15.74
CA GLY A 73 0.35 3.42 16.03
C GLY A 73 -0.35 4.19 17.16
N LEU A 74 0.41 4.87 18.04
CA LEU A 74 -0.13 5.73 19.09
C LEU A 74 -0.52 7.13 18.60
N LEU A 75 -0.04 7.54 17.42
CA LEU A 75 -0.35 8.86 16.88
C LEU A 75 -1.79 8.92 16.35
N PRO A 76 -2.45 10.10 16.35
CA PRO A 76 -3.72 10.27 15.67
C PRO A 76 -3.66 9.87 14.19
N GLY A 77 -4.72 9.25 13.67
CA GLY A 77 -4.74 8.71 12.30
C GLY A 77 -4.42 9.74 11.20
N GLN A 78 -4.77 11.01 11.40
CA GLN A 78 -4.43 12.10 10.47
C GLN A 78 -2.92 12.36 10.39
N ILE A 79 -2.22 12.25 11.54
CA ILE A 79 -0.77 12.39 11.61
C ILE A 79 -0.10 11.17 10.97
N GLN A 80 -0.57 9.96 11.29
CA GLN A 80 -0.08 8.73 10.67
C GLN A 80 -0.20 8.81 9.14
N GLU A 81 -1.35 9.24 8.62
CA GLU A 81 -1.57 9.40 7.19
C GLU A 81 -0.58 10.41 6.57
N GLY A 82 -0.33 11.54 7.23
CA GLY A 82 0.68 12.52 6.79
C GLY A 82 2.09 11.92 6.70
N VAL A 83 2.50 11.15 7.70
CA VAL A 83 3.80 10.44 7.72
C VAL A 83 3.88 9.40 6.60
N TYR A 84 2.84 8.57 6.41
CA TYR A 84 2.85 7.54 5.37
C TYR A 84 2.76 8.13 3.95
N LEU A 85 2.08 9.26 3.75
CA LEU A 85 2.12 9.99 2.48
C LEU A 85 3.53 10.53 2.19
N ALA A 86 4.19 11.09 3.20
CA ALA A 86 5.59 11.53 3.09
C ALA A 86 6.51 10.33 2.78
N PHE A 87 6.32 9.20 3.45
CA PHE A 87 7.07 7.97 3.18
C PHE A 87 6.85 7.50 1.75
N SER A 88 5.59 7.44 1.31
CA SER A 88 5.23 6.97 -0.03
C SER A 88 5.86 7.82 -1.13
N ALA A 89 5.88 9.14 -0.95
CA ALA A 89 6.45 10.06 -1.92
C ALA A 89 7.97 9.96 -2.07
N ASN A 90 8.69 9.54 -1.02
CA ASN A 90 10.15 9.64 -0.97
C ASN A 90 10.87 8.28 -0.96
N HIS A 91 10.24 7.20 -0.48
CA HIS A 91 10.95 5.97 -0.11
C HIS A 91 10.39 4.68 -0.74
N LEU A 92 9.29 4.73 -1.50
CA LEU A 92 8.73 3.54 -2.16
C LEU A 92 9.70 2.85 -3.14
N PRO A 93 10.42 3.57 -4.04
CA PRO A 93 11.41 2.95 -4.91
C PRO A 93 12.56 2.25 -4.16
N ALA A 94 13.05 2.87 -3.08
CA ALA A 94 14.10 2.27 -2.25
C ALA A 94 13.60 1.03 -1.51
N LEU A 95 12.37 1.08 -0.98
CA LEU A 95 11.69 -0.07 -0.37
C LEU A 95 11.55 -1.22 -1.39
N ALA A 96 11.11 -0.91 -2.61
CA ALA A 96 10.96 -1.88 -3.69
C ALA A 96 12.27 -2.56 -4.08
N ASN A 97 13.33 -1.77 -4.30
CA ASN A 97 14.66 -2.28 -4.59
C ASN A 97 15.15 -3.19 -3.46
N ARG A 98 14.97 -2.74 -2.21
CA ARG A 98 15.37 -3.53 -1.05
C ARG A 98 14.59 -4.84 -0.93
N MET A 99 13.29 -4.85 -1.23
CA MET A 99 12.51 -6.08 -1.24
C MET A 99 13.02 -7.06 -2.29
N ARG A 100 13.39 -6.60 -3.49
CA ARG A 100 13.94 -7.45 -4.56
C ARG A 100 15.32 -8.04 -4.23
N GLU A 101 16.14 -7.31 -3.49
CA GLU A 101 17.42 -7.81 -2.97
C GLU A 101 17.24 -8.92 -1.91
N LEU A 102 16.06 -8.99 -1.29
CA LEU A 102 15.74 -9.94 -0.23
C LEU A 102 14.96 -11.12 -0.80
N ASN A 103 15.48 -12.34 -0.62
CA ASN A 103 14.70 -13.53 -0.94
C ASN A 103 13.66 -13.78 0.18
N PRO A 104 12.35 -13.86 -0.11
CA PRO A 104 11.31 -14.10 0.90
C PRO A 104 11.46 -15.45 1.63
N GLY A 105 12.16 -16.43 1.03
CA GLY A 105 12.50 -17.71 1.63
C GLY A 105 13.94 -17.80 2.18
N GLY A 106 14.71 -16.72 2.11
CA GLY A 106 16.10 -16.68 2.53
C GLY A 106 16.29 -16.41 4.03
N PRO A 107 17.56 -16.36 4.51
CA PRO A 107 17.88 -16.11 5.92
C PRO A 107 17.36 -14.74 6.41
N ARG A 108 17.25 -13.76 5.50
CA ARG A 108 16.79 -12.39 5.81
C ARG A 108 15.27 -12.20 5.76
N ARG A 109 14.49 -13.27 5.95
CA ARG A 109 13.02 -13.25 5.89
C ARG A 109 12.38 -12.21 6.82
N VAL A 110 12.92 -12.01 8.02
CA VAL A 110 12.39 -11.04 9.00
C VAL A 110 12.47 -9.60 8.48
N ILE A 111 13.54 -9.25 7.77
CA ILE A 111 13.68 -7.92 7.16
C ILE A 111 12.63 -7.75 6.07
N PHE A 112 12.45 -8.78 5.24
CA PHE A 112 11.41 -8.78 4.22
C PHE A 112 10.02 -8.60 4.84
N GLU A 113 9.70 -9.33 5.91
CA GLU A 113 8.44 -9.20 6.67
C GLU A 113 8.21 -7.77 7.17
N ASN A 114 9.25 -7.11 7.70
CA ASN A 114 9.14 -5.72 8.14
C ASN A 114 8.82 -4.76 6.98
N LEU A 115 9.44 -4.95 5.81
CA LEU A 115 9.15 -4.15 4.62
C LEU A 115 7.74 -4.39 4.10
N VAL A 116 7.28 -5.65 4.09
CA VAL A 116 5.90 -6.00 3.73
C VAL A 116 4.92 -5.29 4.64
N GLN A 117 5.18 -5.25 5.95
CA GLN A 117 4.27 -4.55 6.83
C GLN A 117 4.31 -3.02 6.65
N ILE A 118 5.48 -2.41 6.43
CA ILE A 118 5.50 -0.97 6.14
C ILE A 118 4.63 -0.67 4.92
N LEU A 119 4.74 -1.49 3.88
CA LEU A 119 3.92 -1.38 2.68
C LEU A 119 2.42 -1.60 2.97
N SER A 120 2.08 -2.52 3.88
CA SER A 120 0.70 -2.83 4.26
C SER A 120 0.03 -1.77 5.13
N LEU A 121 0.82 -0.92 5.80
CA LEU A 121 0.33 0.17 6.63
C LEU A 121 0.08 1.47 5.84
N LEU A 122 0.51 1.52 4.58
CA LEU A 122 0.27 2.70 3.75
C LEU A 122 -1.24 2.90 3.52
N PRO A 123 -1.73 4.16 3.51
CA PRO A 123 -3.09 4.42 3.09
C PRO A 123 -3.31 3.89 1.67
N GLY A 124 -4.48 3.34 1.41
CA GLY A 124 -4.82 2.78 0.10
C GLY A 124 -4.71 3.80 -1.03
N PRO A 125 -4.59 3.32 -2.29
CA PRO A 125 -4.35 4.16 -3.47
C PRO A 125 -5.44 5.21 -3.72
N GLU A 126 -6.63 5.04 -3.16
CA GLU A 126 -7.72 6.03 -3.15
C GLU A 126 -7.40 7.28 -2.34
N ARG A 127 -6.60 7.16 -1.28
CA ARG A 127 -6.16 8.27 -0.40
C ARG A 127 -4.69 8.63 -0.59
N ASN A 128 -3.90 7.73 -1.18
CA ASN A 128 -2.47 7.88 -1.37
C ASN A 128 -2.09 7.86 -2.85
N PRO A 129 -2.06 9.04 -3.51
CA PRO A 129 -1.76 9.10 -4.95
C PRO A 129 -0.31 8.70 -5.27
N TYR A 130 0.62 8.79 -4.31
CA TYR A 130 2.00 8.32 -4.50
C TYR A 130 2.04 6.79 -4.56
N PHE A 131 1.34 6.13 -3.64
CA PHE A 131 1.26 4.67 -3.65
C PHE A 131 0.50 4.15 -4.86
N ARG A 132 -0.60 4.80 -5.26
CA ARG A 132 -1.29 4.49 -6.51
C ARG A 132 -0.37 4.55 -7.73
N ARG A 133 0.41 5.64 -7.86
CA ARG A 133 1.37 5.78 -8.96
C ARG A 133 2.46 4.71 -8.91
N PHE A 134 2.93 4.36 -7.73
CA PHE A 134 3.91 3.29 -7.53
C PHE A 134 3.36 1.93 -7.98
N LEU A 135 2.12 1.58 -7.62
CA LEU A 135 1.47 0.32 -8.05
C LEU A 135 1.28 0.23 -9.57
N ARG A 136 1.09 1.37 -10.24
CA ARG A 136 0.97 1.46 -11.71
C ARG A 136 2.31 1.49 -12.44
N SER A 137 3.43 1.54 -11.71
CA SER A 137 4.76 1.63 -12.30
C SER A 137 5.37 0.25 -12.46
N ASN A 138 5.34 -0.27 -13.69
CA ASN A 138 5.85 -1.62 -13.99
C ASN A 138 7.31 -1.80 -13.59
N THR A 139 8.14 -0.76 -13.66
CA THR A 139 9.55 -0.80 -13.24
C THR A 139 9.72 -0.91 -11.72
N HIS A 140 8.94 -0.15 -10.95
CA HIS A 140 9.07 -0.13 -9.50
C HIS A 140 8.41 -1.34 -8.83
N ILE A 141 7.27 -1.81 -9.33
CA ILE A 141 6.50 -2.89 -8.69
C ILE A 141 6.90 -4.29 -9.18
N GLN A 142 7.74 -4.42 -10.21
CA GLN A 142 8.14 -5.70 -10.79
C GLN A 142 8.63 -6.69 -9.71
N GLY A 143 8.09 -7.91 -9.73
CA GLY A 143 8.46 -8.99 -8.80
C GLY A 143 7.76 -8.93 -7.44
N ILE A 144 7.50 -7.72 -6.92
CA ILE A 144 6.99 -7.52 -5.56
C ILE A 144 5.67 -8.24 -5.29
N PRO A 145 4.63 -8.19 -6.15
CA PRO A 145 3.39 -8.94 -5.93
C PRO A 145 3.62 -10.45 -5.79
N SER A 146 4.55 -11.01 -6.58
CA SER A 146 4.93 -12.43 -6.52
C SER A 146 5.64 -12.76 -5.21
N ASP A 147 6.58 -11.93 -4.78
CA ASP A 147 7.36 -12.14 -3.56
C ASP A 147 6.48 -12.07 -2.31
N ILE A 148 5.56 -11.09 -2.25
CA ILE A 148 4.59 -10.97 -1.15
C ILE A 148 3.61 -12.14 -1.14
N ALA A 149 3.13 -12.58 -2.31
CA ALA A 149 2.26 -13.74 -2.42
C ALA A 149 2.97 -15.02 -1.93
N LEU A 150 4.22 -15.22 -2.35
CA LEU A 150 5.05 -16.34 -1.93
C LEU A 150 5.28 -16.32 -0.42
N TYR A 151 5.73 -15.18 0.11
CA TYR A 151 5.93 -14.98 1.55
C TYR A 151 4.66 -15.30 2.36
N SER A 152 3.50 -14.84 1.88
CA SER A 152 2.21 -15.02 2.55
C SER A 152 1.64 -16.44 2.40
N SER A 153 2.13 -17.20 1.41
CA SER A 153 1.77 -18.61 1.21
C SER A 153 2.48 -19.58 2.15
N GLY A 154 3.70 -19.24 2.60
CA GLY A 154 4.58 -20.07 3.45
C GLY A 154 4.13 -20.26 4.90
N GLY A 155 2.84 -20.07 5.18
CA GLY A 155 2.23 -20.12 6.50
C GLY A 155 2.42 -18.81 7.29
N PRO A 156 1.46 -18.47 8.16
CA PRO A 156 1.66 -17.36 9.09
C PRO A 156 2.84 -17.75 9.99
N SER A 157 3.93 -16.98 9.89
CA SER A 157 4.57 -16.65 11.15
C SER A 157 3.49 -15.91 11.93
N LEU A 158 2.95 -16.53 12.99
CA LEU A 158 1.96 -15.91 13.89
C LEU A 158 2.43 -14.56 14.46
N SER A 159 3.68 -14.18 14.17
CA SER A 159 4.32 -12.89 14.43
C SER A 159 3.67 -11.70 13.73
N ILE A 160 2.98 -11.86 12.59
CA ILE A 160 2.32 -10.72 11.94
C ILE A 160 1.16 -10.25 12.83
N LYS A 161 1.38 -9.15 13.55
CA LYS A 161 0.40 -8.58 14.51
C LYS A 161 -0.92 -8.16 13.84
N ALA A 162 -0.92 -7.96 12.52
CA ALA A 162 -2.09 -7.56 11.75
C ALA A 162 -2.08 -8.18 10.32
N PRO A 163 -2.42 -9.47 10.17
CA PRO A 163 -2.40 -10.14 8.87
C PRO A 163 -3.46 -9.57 7.90
N GLY A 164 -4.54 -8.97 8.41
CA GLY A 164 -5.55 -8.31 7.60
C GLY A 164 -4.99 -7.19 6.74
N ASP A 165 -4.07 -6.37 7.26
CA ASP A 165 -3.45 -5.29 6.49
C ASP A 165 -2.62 -5.83 5.32
N VAL A 166 -1.91 -6.95 5.52
CA VAL A 166 -1.14 -7.61 4.46
C VAL A 166 -2.07 -8.21 3.40
N PHE A 167 -3.19 -8.80 3.79
CA PHE A 167 -4.18 -9.31 2.83
C PHE A 167 -4.91 -8.17 2.09
N ALA A 168 -5.16 -7.04 2.75
CA ALA A 168 -5.67 -5.83 2.11
C ALA A 168 -4.67 -5.27 1.08
N LEU A 169 -3.36 -5.30 1.41
CA LEU A 169 -2.29 -4.96 0.47
C LEU A 169 -2.28 -5.91 -0.74
N ILE A 170 -2.37 -7.23 -0.53
CA ILE A 170 -2.42 -8.20 -1.63
C ILE A 170 -3.63 -7.94 -2.52
N SER A 171 -4.81 -7.72 -1.94
CA SER A 171 -6.01 -7.35 -2.71
C SER A 171 -5.76 -6.08 -3.52
N THR A 172 -5.15 -5.07 -2.91
CA THR A 172 -4.80 -3.81 -3.58
C THR A 172 -3.85 -4.04 -4.76
N MET A 173 -2.83 -4.90 -4.61
CA MET A 173 -1.91 -5.23 -5.72
C MET A 173 -2.61 -5.97 -6.85
N LEU A 174 -3.51 -6.91 -6.54
CA LEU A 174 -4.30 -7.62 -7.55
C LEU A 174 -5.18 -6.65 -8.35
N GLU A 175 -5.73 -5.64 -7.69
CA GLU A 175 -6.67 -4.68 -8.28
C GLU A 175 -5.98 -3.55 -9.09
N TRP A 176 -4.77 -3.14 -8.69
CA TRP A 176 -4.11 -1.93 -9.23
C TRP A 176 -2.86 -2.17 -10.07
N CYS A 177 -2.16 -3.29 -9.87
CA CYS A 177 -0.94 -3.57 -10.63
C CYS A 177 -1.27 -4.10 -12.03
N ASP A 178 -0.36 -3.87 -12.98
CA ASP A 178 -0.52 -4.36 -14.34
C ASP A 178 -0.41 -5.89 -14.42
N PRO A 179 -1.43 -6.62 -14.92
CA PRO A 179 -1.34 -8.06 -15.11
C PRO A 179 -0.19 -8.50 -16.03
N ALA A 180 0.28 -7.61 -16.92
CA ALA A 180 1.43 -7.88 -17.79
C ALA A 180 2.76 -8.10 -17.05
N LEU A 181 2.80 -7.87 -15.74
CA LEU A 181 3.94 -8.21 -14.90
C LEU A 181 4.11 -9.72 -14.67
N SER A 182 3.06 -10.52 -14.89
CA SER A 182 3.13 -11.98 -14.92
C SER A 182 3.12 -12.49 -16.36
N PHE A 183 3.80 -13.61 -16.59
CA PHE A 183 3.87 -14.24 -17.90
C PHE A 183 2.53 -14.80 -18.39
N ASP A 184 1.59 -15.09 -17.49
CA ASP A 184 0.25 -15.58 -17.85
C ASP A 184 -0.78 -14.46 -18.00
N HIS A 185 -0.36 -13.21 -17.76
CA HIS A 185 -1.17 -12.00 -17.83
C HIS A 185 -2.45 -12.00 -16.97
N LYS A 186 -2.65 -12.95 -16.05
CA LYS A 186 -3.89 -13.05 -15.25
C LYS A 186 -3.93 -12.10 -14.07
N ALA A 187 -2.76 -11.80 -13.51
CA ALA A 187 -2.56 -10.93 -12.36
C ALA A 187 -1.09 -10.49 -12.32
N ALA A 188 -0.75 -9.44 -11.59
CA ALA A 188 0.64 -9.01 -11.47
C ALA A 188 1.56 -10.01 -10.74
N ALA A 189 0.99 -10.89 -9.91
CA ALA A 189 1.72 -11.97 -9.25
C ALA A 189 1.83 -13.20 -10.15
N ALA A 190 3.01 -13.82 -10.19
CA ALA A 190 3.29 -15.02 -10.97
C ALA A 190 2.42 -16.22 -10.54
N PRO A 191 2.14 -17.19 -11.43
CA PRO A 191 1.16 -18.26 -11.19
C PRO A 191 1.49 -19.12 -9.99
N HIS A 192 2.74 -19.55 -9.82
CA HIS A 192 3.11 -20.42 -8.70
C HIS A 192 2.86 -19.74 -7.33
N PRO A 193 3.48 -18.58 -7.01
CA PRO A 193 3.17 -17.85 -5.77
C PRO A 193 1.68 -17.57 -5.56
N ARG A 194 0.98 -17.19 -6.63
CA ARG A 194 -0.44 -16.87 -6.61
C ARG A 194 -1.31 -18.08 -6.28
N GLN A 195 -1.01 -19.25 -6.87
CA GLN A 195 -1.70 -20.51 -6.61
C GLN A 195 -1.40 -21.04 -5.20
N SER A 196 -0.15 -20.96 -4.75
CA SER A 196 0.24 -21.33 -3.38
C SER A 196 -0.53 -20.48 -2.36
N LEU A 197 -0.61 -19.17 -2.58
CA LEU A 197 -1.39 -18.28 -1.73
C LEU A 197 -2.89 -18.62 -1.76
N ARG A 198 -3.45 -18.88 -2.94
CA ARG A 198 -4.86 -19.27 -3.10
C ARG A 198 -5.18 -20.54 -2.31
N SER A 199 -4.37 -21.58 -2.48
CA SER A 199 -4.53 -22.85 -1.75
C SER A 199 -4.51 -22.60 -0.24
N ARG A 200 -3.53 -21.82 0.22
CA ARG A 200 -3.39 -21.49 1.64
C ARG A 200 -4.59 -20.73 2.20
N MET A 201 -5.11 -19.74 1.48
CA MET A 201 -6.31 -19.02 1.92
C MET A 201 -7.53 -19.95 1.93
N GLY A 202 -7.62 -20.87 0.95
CA GLY A 202 -8.66 -21.90 0.87
C GLY A 202 -8.65 -22.81 2.10
N GLU A 203 -7.47 -23.31 2.50
CA GLU A 203 -7.29 -24.09 3.73
C GLU A 203 -7.77 -23.31 4.96
N LEU A 204 -7.38 -22.05 5.10
CA LEU A 204 -7.72 -21.23 6.27
C LEU A 204 -9.23 -20.98 6.41
N ILE A 205 -9.97 -20.89 5.29
CA ILE A 205 -11.43 -20.68 5.31
C ILE A 205 -12.23 -21.97 5.26
N ALA A 206 -11.57 -23.12 5.09
CA ALA A 206 -12.23 -24.41 4.95
C ALA A 206 -13.04 -24.77 6.22
N PRO A 207 -14.22 -25.39 6.08
CA PRO A 207 -15.06 -25.74 7.23
C PRO A 207 -14.37 -26.56 8.32
N GLU A 208 -13.47 -27.46 7.93
CA GLU A 208 -12.63 -28.28 8.80
C GLU A 208 -11.63 -27.47 9.64
N ASN A 209 -11.23 -26.28 9.15
CA ASN A 209 -10.25 -25.39 9.77
C ASN A 209 -10.90 -24.19 10.48
N LYS A 210 -12.22 -24.20 10.71
CA LYS A 210 -12.96 -23.14 11.42
C LYS A 210 -12.31 -22.73 12.76
N ARG A 211 -11.64 -23.67 13.45
CA ARG A 211 -10.90 -23.41 14.70
C ARG A 211 -9.75 -22.42 14.54
N TYR A 212 -9.08 -22.39 13.39
CA TYR A 212 -8.06 -21.37 13.11
C TYR A 212 -8.69 -20.04 12.75
N LEU A 213 -9.79 -20.06 12.01
CA LEU A 213 -10.46 -18.84 11.55
C LEU A 213 -10.97 -17.98 12.72
N VAL A 214 -11.44 -18.62 13.81
CA VAL A 214 -11.89 -17.90 15.02
C VAL A 214 -10.77 -17.21 15.79
N LEU A 215 -9.50 -17.56 15.56
CA LEU A 215 -8.35 -16.86 16.15
C LEU A 215 -8.11 -15.50 15.48
N PHE A 216 -8.64 -15.30 14.28
CA PHE A 216 -8.51 -14.06 13.54
C PHE A 216 -9.66 -13.10 13.87
N SER A 217 -9.35 -11.80 13.95
CA SER A 217 -10.36 -10.74 14.02
C SER A 217 -11.32 -10.81 12.83
N LYS A 218 -12.54 -10.28 12.98
CA LYS A 218 -13.53 -10.24 11.88
C LYS A 218 -12.96 -9.55 10.63
N TYR A 219 -12.15 -8.51 10.82
CA TYR A 219 -11.46 -7.81 9.74
C TYR A 219 -10.50 -8.74 9.00
N ASN A 220 -9.61 -9.43 9.72
CA ASN A 220 -8.68 -10.38 9.12
C ASN A 220 -9.41 -11.50 8.36
N GLN A 221 -10.50 -12.03 8.92
CA GLN A 221 -11.31 -13.05 8.25
C GLN A 221 -11.96 -12.52 6.96
N ALA A 222 -12.40 -11.26 6.94
CA ALA A 222 -12.98 -10.64 5.76
C ALA A 222 -11.93 -10.49 4.65
N GLU A 223 -10.72 -10.02 4.99
CA GLU A 223 -9.63 -9.87 4.02
C GLU A 223 -9.10 -11.21 3.49
N ILE A 224 -8.99 -12.25 4.34
CA ILE A 224 -8.65 -13.61 3.88
C ILE A 224 -9.66 -14.11 2.84
N ARG A 225 -10.97 -13.96 3.12
CA ARG A 225 -12.03 -14.37 2.20
C ARG A 225 -12.00 -13.55 0.91
N ARG A 226 -11.74 -12.24 1.00
CA ARG A 226 -11.60 -11.35 -0.17
C ARG A 226 -10.45 -11.80 -1.06
N VAL A 227 -9.25 -11.98 -0.51
CA VAL A 227 -8.08 -12.45 -1.26
C VAL A 227 -8.36 -13.81 -1.90
N HIS A 228 -8.91 -14.77 -1.14
CA HIS A 228 -9.26 -16.09 -1.70
C HIS A 228 -10.22 -15.98 -2.89
N LYS A 229 -11.24 -15.13 -2.78
CA LYS A 229 -12.21 -14.91 -3.87
C LYS A 229 -11.53 -14.31 -5.10
N LEU A 230 -10.77 -13.23 -4.93
CA LEU A 230 -10.05 -12.58 -6.04
C LEU A 230 -9.12 -13.58 -6.75
N LEU A 231 -8.30 -14.31 -5.99
CA LEU A 231 -7.39 -15.30 -6.55
C LEU A 231 -8.12 -16.45 -7.27
N THR A 232 -9.29 -16.86 -6.76
CA THR A 232 -10.10 -17.89 -7.41
C THR A 232 -10.68 -17.39 -8.74
N GLU A 233 -11.08 -16.13 -8.80
CA GLU A 233 -11.53 -15.48 -10.04
C GLU A 233 -10.37 -15.39 -11.05
N CYS A 234 -9.15 -15.06 -10.59
CA CYS A 234 -7.94 -15.08 -11.45
C CYS A 234 -7.73 -16.42 -12.12
N GLU A 235 -7.69 -17.49 -11.33
CA GLU A 235 -7.33 -18.81 -11.86
C GLU A 235 -8.39 -19.32 -12.85
N ARG A 236 -9.66 -18.89 -12.71
CA ARG A 236 -10.75 -19.23 -13.63
C ARG A 236 -10.76 -18.40 -14.91
N ALA A 237 -10.16 -17.22 -14.93
CA ALA A 237 -10.16 -16.36 -16.10
C ALA A 237 -9.41 -16.99 -17.28
N VAL A 238 -9.97 -16.84 -18.48
CA VAL A 238 -9.40 -17.26 -19.76
C VAL A 238 -8.73 -16.05 -20.42
N GLY A 239 -7.75 -15.45 -19.74
CA GLY A 239 -7.01 -14.28 -20.25
C GLY A 239 -6.80 -13.17 -19.21
N PRO A 240 -6.30 -11.99 -19.64
CA PRO A 240 -5.97 -10.87 -18.77
C PRO A 240 -7.17 -10.15 -18.17
N GLU A 241 -8.38 -10.46 -18.64
CA GLU A 241 -9.61 -9.75 -18.33
C GLU A 241 -10.06 -9.85 -16.87
N CYS A 242 -9.42 -10.70 -16.05
CA CYS A 242 -9.84 -10.93 -14.66
C CYS A 242 -9.98 -9.64 -13.86
N PHE A 243 -9.05 -8.70 -14.04
CA PHE A 243 -9.03 -7.45 -13.29
C PHE A 243 -9.27 -6.21 -14.14
N ASP A 244 -9.45 -6.35 -15.46
CA ASP A 244 -9.63 -5.19 -16.33
C ASP A 244 -10.85 -4.37 -15.96
N ASN A 245 -12.00 -5.01 -15.71
CA ASN A 245 -13.22 -4.34 -15.27
C ASN A 245 -13.05 -3.66 -13.89
N ILE A 246 -12.35 -4.32 -12.96
CA ILE A 246 -12.12 -3.78 -11.62
C ILE A 246 -11.19 -2.56 -11.69
N ARG A 247 -10.10 -2.69 -12.43
CA ARG A 247 -9.11 -1.64 -12.67
C ARG A 247 -9.74 -0.45 -13.39
N GLU A 248 -10.47 -0.67 -14.48
CA GLU A 248 -11.18 0.39 -15.19
C GLU A 248 -12.19 1.10 -14.27
N GLY A 249 -12.94 0.35 -13.46
CA GLY A 249 -13.85 0.92 -12.47
C GLY A 249 -13.15 1.72 -11.37
N LEU A 250 -11.96 1.29 -10.93
CA LEU A 250 -11.13 2.02 -9.96
C LEU A 250 -10.52 3.28 -10.58
N GLU A 251 -10.00 3.18 -11.80
CA GLU A 251 -9.46 4.31 -12.54
C GLU A 251 -10.55 5.36 -12.80
N LYS A 252 -11.76 4.93 -13.19
CA LYS A 252 -12.91 5.83 -13.36
C LYS A 252 -13.31 6.55 -12.07
N ARG A 253 -13.18 5.91 -10.91
CA ARG A 253 -13.52 6.50 -9.60
C ARG A 253 -12.42 7.40 -9.03
N HIS A 254 -11.17 7.11 -9.35
CA HIS A 254 -10.00 7.79 -8.78
C HIS A 254 -9.15 8.51 -9.84
N ARG A 255 -9.83 8.92 -10.91
CA ARG A 255 -9.28 9.65 -12.05
C ARG A 255 -8.33 10.75 -11.62
N GLU A 256 -7.12 10.70 -12.17
CA GLU A 256 -6.11 11.75 -12.00
C GLU A 256 -6.47 13.02 -12.79
N ASP A 257 -7.42 12.89 -13.71
CA ASP A 257 -7.99 13.93 -14.56
C ASP A 257 -9.31 14.52 -14.02
N ILE A 258 -9.67 14.29 -12.76
CA ILE A 258 -10.81 14.97 -12.14
C ILE A 258 -10.31 16.05 -11.19
N CYS A 259 -10.89 17.25 -11.30
CA CYS A 259 -10.67 18.32 -10.34
C CYS A 259 -11.21 17.90 -8.97
N PRO A 260 -10.41 17.93 -7.88
CA PRO A 260 -10.87 17.52 -6.54
C PRO A 260 -11.89 18.50 -5.93
N MET A 261 -12.07 19.67 -6.55
CA MET A 261 -13.14 20.58 -6.17
C MET A 261 -14.41 20.21 -6.92
N PRO A 262 -15.60 20.30 -6.30
CA PRO A 262 -16.88 20.00 -6.95
C PRO A 262 -17.28 21.13 -7.90
N CYS A 263 -16.48 21.38 -8.94
CA CYS A 263 -16.70 22.44 -9.93
C CYS A 263 -17.25 21.92 -11.27
N GLY A 264 -17.17 20.62 -11.54
CA GLY A 264 -17.70 19.99 -12.76
C GLY A 264 -16.96 20.30 -14.07
N SER A 265 -15.96 21.19 -14.05
CA SER A 265 -15.18 21.58 -15.23
C SER A 265 -14.06 20.60 -15.58
N GLU A 266 -13.70 20.52 -16.85
CA GLU A 266 -12.56 19.76 -17.37
C GLU A 266 -11.24 20.26 -16.76
N VAL A 267 -10.32 19.33 -16.51
CA VAL A 267 -8.98 19.64 -16.01
C VAL A 267 -8.11 20.24 -17.10
N SER A 268 -7.42 21.33 -16.78
CA SER A 268 -6.53 22.04 -17.71
C SER A 268 -5.09 22.12 -17.20
N MET A 269 -4.87 21.81 -15.92
CA MET A 269 -3.56 21.90 -15.28
C MET A 269 -3.37 20.84 -14.19
N GLN A 270 -2.12 20.57 -13.84
CA GLN A 270 -1.77 19.73 -12.69
C GLN A 270 -1.08 20.56 -11.60
N CYS A 271 -1.09 20.05 -10.38
CA CYS A 271 -0.27 20.61 -9.30
C CYS A 271 1.19 20.71 -9.76
N SER A 272 1.74 21.92 -9.83
CA SER A 272 3.12 22.16 -10.28
C SER A 272 4.17 21.43 -9.45
N LYS A 273 3.85 21.10 -8.20
CA LYS A 273 4.75 20.42 -7.26
C LYS A 273 4.66 18.90 -7.37
N CYS A 274 3.52 18.29 -7.02
CA CYS A 274 3.42 16.82 -7.01
C CYS A 274 3.12 16.23 -8.39
N LYS A 275 2.44 16.96 -9.28
CA LYS A 275 1.94 16.48 -10.58
C LYS A 275 1.01 15.26 -10.50
N LEU A 276 0.39 15.02 -9.33
CA LEU A 276 -0.53 13.90 -9.09
C LEU A 276 -2.00 14.31 -8.97
N VAL A 277 -2.26 15.60 -8.80
CA VAL A 277 -3.60 16.15 -8.66
C VAL A 277 -3.82 17.12 -9.80
N ALA A 278 -4.87 16.91 -10.58
CA ALA A 278 -5.28 17.82 -11.64
C ALA A 278 -6.33 18.82 -11.15
N TYR A 279 -6.41 19.95 -11.83
CA TYR A 279 -7.33 21.04 -11.55
C TYR A 279 -7.85 21.62 -12.86
N CYS A 280 -9.09 22.12 -12.84
CA CYS A 280 -9.65 22.88 -13.96
C CYS A 280 -9.04 24.28 -14.10
N GLY A 281 -8.37 24.78 -13.06
CA GLY A 281 -7.69 26.07 -13.08
C GLY A 281 -7.12 26.49 -11.73
N ARG A 282 -6.44 27.65 -11.73
CA ARG A 282 -5.70 28.18 -10.57
C ARG A 282 -6.58 28.44 -9.34
N GLN A 283 -7.84 28.82 -9.52
CA GLN A 283 -8.77 29.07 -8.41
C GLN A 283 -9.05 27.79 -7.61
N CYS A 284 -9.39 26.69 -8.29
CA CYS A 284 -9.60 25.39 -7.65
C CYS A 284 -8.32 24.84 -7.02
N GLN A 285 -7.17 25.05 -7.67
CA GLN A 285 -5.88 24.72 -7.08
C GLN A 285 -5.65 25.46 -5.77
N MET A 286 -5.85 26.78 -5.73
CA MET A 286 -5.63 27.60 -4.53
C MET A 286 -6.59 27.23 -3.40
N LYS A 287 -7.86 26.92 -3.73
CA LYS A 287 -8.84 26.46 -2.75
C LYS A 287 -8.42 25.12 -2.15
N HIS A 288 -8.15 24.10 -2.96
CA HIS A 288 -7.66 22.80 -2.48
C HIS A 288 -6.32 22.91 -1.74
N TRP A 289 -5.44 23.82 -2.16
CA TRP A 289 -4.18 24.14 -1.48
C TRP A 289 -4.42 24.59 -0.04
N ASN A 290 -5.37 25.51 0.16
CA ASN A 290 -5.75 26.04 1.46
C ASN A 290 -6.53 25.02 2.31
N ASP A 291 -7.30 24.14 1.67
CA ASP A 291 -8.07 23.07 2.31
C ASP A 291 -7.21 21.91 2.83
N GLY A 292 -5.89 21.94 2.55
CA GLY A 292 -4.92 21.05 3.19
C GLY A 292 -3.97 20.33 2.24
N HIS A 293 -4.14 20.46 0.90
CA HIS A 293 -3.25 19.82 -0.06
C HIS A 293 -1.78 20.19 0.19
N LYS A 294 -1.50 21.42 0.64
CA LYS A 294 -0.13 21.90 0.93
C LYS A 294 0.64 21.02 1.92
N PHE A 295 -0.05 20.39 2.87
CA PHE A 295 0.56 19.51 3.88
C PHE A 295 0.81 18.09 3.37
N ARG A 296 0.08 17.69 2.31
CA ARG A 296 0.14 16.35 1.69
C ARG A 296 0.82 16.36 0.31
N CYS A 297 1.27 17.54 -0.14
CA CYS A 297 1.88 17.75 -1.45
C CYS A 297 3.41 17.60 -1.40
N PHE A 298 3.92 16.44 -1.78
CA PHE A 298 5.33 16.08 -1.86
C PHE A 298 5.78 16.00 -3.32
N LEU A 299 7.10 16.10 -3.57
CA LEU A 299 7.65 16.00 -4.93
C LEU A 299 7.68 14.55 -5.38
N ALA A 300 6.92 14.19 -6.42
CA ALA A 300 6.87 12.83 -6.96
C ALA A 300 8.02 12.50 -7.94
N HIS A 301 9.20 13.09 -7.76
CA HIS A 301 10.33 12.98 -8.70
C HIS A 301 10.83 11.54 -8.88
N ASN A 302 10.76 10.73 -7.82
CA ASN A 302 11.26 9.35 -7.81
C ASN A 302 10.25 8.30 -8.30
N LEU A 303 9.05 8.70 -8.72
CA LEU A 303 7.99 7.79 -9.20
C LEU A 303 7.73 7.94 -10.71
N LYS A 304 8.66 8.55 -11.43
CA LYS A 304 8.57 8.72 -12.89
C LYS A 304 8.98 7.45 -13.62
#